data_AF-A0A0P6Y6K0-F1
#
_entry.id   AF-A0A0P6Y6K0-F1
#
_cell.length_a   1.000
_cell.length_b   1.000
_cell.length_c   1.000
_cell.angle_alpha   90.00
_cell.angle_beta   90.00
_cell.angle_gamma   90.00
#
_symmetry.space_group_name_H-M   'P 1'
#
loop_
_entity.id
_entity.type
_entity.pdbx_description
1 polymer ?
#
loop_
_entity_poly.entity_id
_entity_poly.type
_entity_poly.pdbx_seq_one_letter_code
_entity_poly.pdbx_strand_id
1 'polypeptide(L)'
;MTSSSRSSFDFSFDQIQRWFERLISRTLQLDQTTSTLRGLFVAILFFATILFYTAARHPIGQLGTALLGLLVPAVVPRDLTPIQYLFSALGNTFFSLDVLLMTAAIGLPFLLALEFAALYQADIYEIANTSVSRRFILQSAFAIPKYQTLEIKEEKLSAEQRKSPFIQIGGPGIVKPNPEFAVIFERLDGNPHFIRAGMSKKDRTLQGFERLRRIIDVRDHTFHYEKIIGRTKDGIKIEIQDVNLLFSIWRQSGNTPLNNPYPAHLRDLYWLTYQQVGEHWTHAMTELVEDHLLRFIQDHTMSEILSAVGEPEIRRQVALESTIHRLAYGQPLRRPLRFIYSPQMPQPLTPPSFIPRPQLSNFFKSFTQEFPLAARQRGLRLEWINVGTWNTTHPILLDQHIEAWRLTSENMTRSSPRVLEEIRNQARLQTYQRIIQQDIFLSIAQLTQQGYQPDQIYYEIVRYFEIQVSKIIAEMTAQGKAIPSRLLTARQCLHTALENYLSGSGATFL
;
A
#
# COMPACT_ATOMS: atom_id res chain seq x y z
N MET A 1 22.98 -70.91 28.78
CA MET A 1 24.09 -70.56 27.87
C MET A 1 23.86 -71.27 26.55
N THR A 2 23.27 -70.59 25.57
CA THR A 2 23.17 -71.06 24.18
C THR A 2 23.60 -69.90 23.30
N SER A 3 24.88 -69.90 22.94
CA SER A 3 25.51 -68.92 22.08
C SER A 3 24.99 -69.10 20.66
N SER A 4 24.02 -68.28 20.26
CA SER A 4 23.64 -68.15 18.85
C SER A 4 24.81 -67.52 18.10
N SER A 5 25.49 -68.32 17.28
CA SER A 5 26.48 -67.86 16.32
C SER A 5 25.81 -66.88 15.36
N ARG A 6 26.07 -65.58 15.52
CA ARG A 6 25.73 -64.59 14.50
C ARG A 6 26.60 -64.87 13.29
N SER A 7 26.00 -65.40 12.23
CA SER A 7 26.61 -65.44 10.90
C SER A 7 26.93 -64.00 10.50
N SER A 8 28.21 -63.67 10.47
CA SER A 8 28.70 -62.46 9.83
C SER A 8 28.52 -62.62 8.32
N PHE A 9 27.88 -61.65 7.67
CA PHE A 9 27.66 -61.54 6.21
C PHE A 9 26.39 -62.17 5.63
N ASP A 10 25.21 -61.77 6.13
CA ASP A 10 24.02 -61.71 5.26
C ASP A 10 24.03 -60.36 4.51
N PHE A 11 24.74 -60.31 3.37
CA PHE A 11 24.53 -59.26 2.37
C PHE A 11 23.15 -59.49 1.75
N SER A 12 22.10 -58.93 2.36
CA SER A 12 20.77 -59.03 1.76
C SER A 12 20.77 -58.31 0.41
N PHE A 13 20.08 -58.88 -0.56
CA PHE A 13 19.92 -58.32 -1.91
C PHE A 13 19.45 -56.85 -1.86
N ASP A 14 18.60 -56.50 -0.88
CA ASP A 14 18.15 -55.13 -0.61
C ASP A 14 19.28 -54.14 -0.28
N GLN A 15 20.32 -54.59 0.44
CA GLN A 15 21.46 -53.72 0.75
C GLN A 15 22.28 -53.42 -0.50
N ILE A 16 22.48 -54.43 -1.36
CA ILE A 16 23.17 -54.27 -2.65
C ILE A 16 22.37 -53.35 -3.56
N GLN A 17 21.05 -53.55 -3.65
CA GLN A 17 20.16 -52.69 -4.43
C GLN A 17 20.22 -51.23 -3.94
N ARG A 18 20.06 -50.98 -2.63
CA ARG A 18 20.13 -49.61 -2.06
C ARG A 18 21.51 -48.98 -2.22
N TRP A 19 22.57 -49.79 -2.20
CA TRP A 19 23.93 -49.30 -2.47
C TRP A 19 24.09 -48.92 -3.94
N PHE A 20 23.59 -49.76 -4.85
CA PHE A 20 23.62 -49.52 -6.29
C PHE A 20 22.77 -48.32 -6.69
N GLU A 21 21.57 -48.16 -6.12
CA GLU A 21 20.72 -46.97 -6.29
C GLU A 21 21.42 -45.70 -5.79
N ARG A 22 22.11 -45.77 -4.64
CA ARG A 22 22.92 -44.64 -4.14
C ARG A 22 24.11 -44.33 -5.04
N LEU A 23 24.75 -45.35 -5.59
CA LEU A 23 25.85 -45.19 -6.54
C LEU A 23 25.35 -44.54 -7.85
N ILE A 24 24.27 -45.07 -8.43
CA ILE A 24 23.64 -44.54 -9.65
C ILE A 24 23.17 -43.12 -9.42
N SER A 25 22.41 -42.85 -8.36
CA SER A 25 21.93 -41.49 -8.09
C SER A 25 23.07 -40.50 -7.90
N ARG A 26 24.13 -40.87 -7.17
CA ARG A 26 25.30 -40.02 -6.98
C ARG A 26 26.11 -39.80 -8.26
N THR A 27 26.21 -40.82 -9.11
CA THR A 27 26.90 -40.69 -10.41
C THR A 27 26.05 -39.96 -11.45
N LEU A 28 24.73 -40.06 -11.38
CA LEU A 28 23.80 -39.43 -12.31
C LEU A 28 23.37 -38.02 -11.91
N GLN A 29 23.65 -37.58 -10.67
CA GLN A 29 23.43 -36.22 -10.21
C GLN A 29 23.93 -35.18 -11.23
N LEU A 30 23.09 -34.21 -11.55
CA LEU A 30 23.33 -33.17 -12.56
C LEU A 30 23.99 -31.93 -11.96
N ASP A 31 24.95 -32.15 -11.06
CA ASP A 31 25.74 -31.10 -10.42
C ASP A 31 27.00 -30.81 -11.23
N GLN A 32 27.55 -29.59 -11.09
CA GLN A 32 28.78 -29.21 -11.79
C GLN A 32 29.95 -30.15 -11.49
N THR A 33 30.15 -30.48 -10.21
CA THR A 33 31.27 -31.30 -9.75
C THR A 33 31.15 -32.72 -10.29
N THR A 34 29.98 -33.34 -10.22
CA THR A 34 29.73 -34.69 -10.72
C THR A 34 29.86 -34.74 -12.24
N SER A 35 29.34 -33.75 -12.98
CA SER A 35 29.49 -33.68 -14.43
C SER A 35 30.94 -33.48 -14.88
N THR A 36 31.73 -32.66 -14.18
CA THR A 36 33.18 -32.54 -14.48
C THR A 36 33.93 -33.84 -14.23
N LEU A 37 33.62 -34.56 -13.13
CA LEU A 37 34.22 -35.85 -12.82
C LEU A 37 33.83 -36.92 -13.84
N ARG A 38 32.55 -36.96 -14.26
CA ARG A 38 32.09 -37.85 -15.34
C ARG A 38 32.78 -37.56 -16.66
N GLY A 39 32.85 -36.29 -17.06
CA GLY A 39 33.53 -35.87 -18.29
C GLY A 39 34.99 -36.29 -18.29
N LEU A 40 35.70 -36.06 -17.18
CA LEU A 40 37.09 -36.49 -17.02
C LEU A 40 37.23 -38.01 -17.03
N PHE A 41 36.37 -38.74 -16.33
CA PHE A 41 36.39 -40.21 -16.31
C PHE A 41 36.13 -40.80 -17.70
N VAL A 42 35.12 -40.32 -18.42
CA VAL A 42 34.81 -40.77 -19.78
C VAL A 42 35.94 -40.44 -20.74
N ALA A 43 36.53 -39.25 -20.64
CA ALA A 43 37.69 -38.88 -21.45
C ALA A 43 38.89 -39.81 -21.17
N ILE A 44 39.23 -40.02 -19.89
CA ILE A 44 40.33 -40.91 -19.49
C ILE A 44 40.06 -42.33 -19.98
N LEU A 45 38.85 -42.85 -19.80
CA LEU A 45 38.48 -44.18 -20.25
C LEU A 45 38.62 -44.30 -21.77
N PHE A 46 38.09 -43.34 -22.53
CA PHE A 46 38.19 -43.29 -23.99
C PHE A 46 39.65 -43.29 -24.45
N PHE A 47 40.49 -42.41 -23.89
CA PHE A 47 41.91 -42.36 -24.22
C PHE A 47 42.67 -43.62 -23.78
N ALA A 48 42.36 -44.18 -22.61
CA ALA A 48 42.98 -45.40 -22.12
C ALA A 48 42.64 -46.60 -23.00
N THR A 49 41.39 -46.71 -23.47
CA THR A 49 40.98 -47.75 -24.42
C THR A 49 41.74 -47.62 -25.74
N ILE A 50 41.86 -46.41 -26.29
CA ILE A 50 42.63 -46.17 -27.52
C ILE A 50 44.11 -46.50 -27.29
N LEU A 51 44.69 -46.05 -26.18
CA LEU A 51 46.10 -46.29 -25.84
C LEU A 51 46.38 -47.79 -25.69
N PHE A 52 45.54 -48.51 -24.96
CA PHE A 52 45.68 -49.95 -24.75
C PHE A 52 45.55 -50.72 -26.07
N TYR A 53 44.55 -50.38 -26.88
CA TYR A 53 44.37 -50.97 -28.21
C TYR A 53 45.60 -50.72 -29.11
N THR A 54 46.10 -49.48 -29.10
CA THR A 54 47.29 -49.09 -29.86
C THR A 54 48.52 -49.87 -29.41
N ALA A 55 48.75 -50.00 -28.10
CA ALA A 55 49.87 -50.74 -27.53
C ALA A 55 49.79 -52.25 -27.79
N ALA A 56 48.58 -52.80 -27.87
CA ALA A 56 48.36 -54.21 -28.22
C ALA A 56 48.59 -54.49 -29.71
N ARG A 57 48.27 -53.52 -30.59
CA ARG A 57 48.34 -53.70 -32.04
C ARG A 57 49.67 -53.30 -32.66
N HIS A 58 50.32 -52.26 -32.12
CA HIS A 58 51.60 -51.75 -32.59
C HIS A 58 52.69 -52.07 -31.57
N PRO A 59 53.82 -52.66 -32.00
CA PRO A 59 54.89 -53.02 -31.08
C PRO A 59 55.45 -51.77 -30.41
N ILE A 60 55.34 -51.72 -29.07
CA ILE A 60 55.88 -50.64 -28.21
C ILE A 60 57.35 -50.37 -28.51
N GLY A 61 58.08 -51.33 -29.09
CA GLY A 61 59.47 -51.19 -29.53
C GLY A 61 59.74 -49.95 -30.38
N GLN A 62 58.87 -49.60 -31.34
CA GLN A 62 59.09 -48.42 -32.20
C GLN A 62 58.95 -47.10 -31.44
N LEU A 63 58.01 -47.05 -30.48
CA LEU A 63 57.80 -45.89 -29.62
C LEU A 63 58.90 -45.81 -28.55
N GLY A 64 59.37 -46.95 -28.07
CA GLY A 64 60.52 -47.09 -27.17
C GLY A 64 61.84 -46.64 -27.81
N THR A 65 62.10 -46.99 -29.07
CA THR A 65 63.27 -46.50 -29.81
C THR A 65 63.17 -45.00 -30.07
N ALA A 66 61.97 -44.48 -30.33
CA ALA A 66 61.75 -43.06 -30.51
C ALA A 66 61.96 -42.25 -29.20
N LEU A 67 61.49 -42.77 -28.06
CA LEU A 67 61.74 -42.18 -26.74
C LEU A 67 63.23 -42.26 -26.36
N LEU A 68 63.89 -43.40 -26.62
CA LEU A 68 65.33 -43.55 -26.41
C LEU A 68 66.12 -42.56 -27.27
N GLY A 69 65.66 -42.27 -28.49
CA GLY A 69 66.24 -41.28 -29.39
C GLY A 69 66.29 -39.86 -28.83
N LEU A 70 65.42 -39.49 -27.89
CA LEU A 70 65.49 -38.20 -27.18
C LEU A 70 66.69 -38.12 -26.24
N LEU A 71 67.08 -39.25 -25.63
CA LEU A 71 68.20 -39.34 -24.69
C LEU A 71 69.51 -39.70 -25.38
N VAL A 72 69.42 -40.50 -26.46
CA VAL A 72 70.55 -41.02 -27.21
C VAL A 72 70.34 -40.70 -28.70
N PRO A 73 70.81 -39.53 -29.17
CA PRO A 73 70.61 -39.08 -30.56
C PRO A 73 71.16 -40.05 -31.62
N ALA A 74 72.12 -40.91 -31.26
CA ALA A 74 72.70 -41.91 -32.16
C ALA A 74 71.69 -42.97 -32.66
N VAL A 75 70.55 -43.13 -31.98
CA VAL A 75 69.48 -44.06 -32.36
C VAL A 75 68.51 -43.43 -33.38
N VAL A 76 68.59 -42.12 -33.60
CA VAL A 76 67.70 -41.37 -34.50
C VAL A 76 68.28 -41.39 -35.93
N PRO A 77 67.45 -41.59 -36.97
CA PRO A 77 67.88 -41.46 -38.37
C PRO A 77 68.55 -40.10 -38.62
N ARG A 78 69.63 -40.09 -39.42
CA ARG A 78 70.47 -38.88 -39.64
C ARG A 78 69.70 -37.69 -40.21
N ASP A 79 68.57 -37.94 -40.87
CA ASP A 79 67.78 -36.93 -41.57
C ASP A 79 66.66 -36.32 -40.69
N LEU A 80 66.49 -36.79 -39.45
CA LEU A 80 65.44 -36.34 -38.54
C LEU A 80 66.00 -35.89 -37.20
N THR A 81 65.44 -34.80 -36.66
CA THR A 81 65.70 -34.45 -35.26
C THR A 81 65.00 -35.44 -34.32
N PRO A 82 65.51 -35.68 -33.09
CA PRO A 82 64.86 -36.56 -32.12
C PRO A 82 63.38 -36.25 -31.86
N ILE A 83 63.02 -34.96 -31.85
CA ILE A 83 61.65 -34.51 -31.67
C ILE A 83 60.78 -34.88 -32.88
N GLN A 84 61.28 -34.66 -34.10
CA GLN A 84 60.56 -35.05 -35.33
C GLN A 84 60.37 -36.56 -35.41
N TYR A 85 61.38 -37.35 -35.03
CA TYR A 85 61.29 -38.81 -34.99
C TYR A 85 60.28 -39.31 -33.95
N LEU A 86 60.19 -38.67 -32.78
CA LEU A 86 59.16 -38.97 -31.80
C LEU A 86 57.75 -38.66 -32.33
N PHE A 87 57.56 -37.49 -32.94
CA PHE A 87 56.25 -37.11 -33.49
C PHE A 87 55.85 -37.98 -34.68
N SER A 88 56.79 -38.40 -35.52
CA SER A 88 56.48 -39.31 -36.63
C SER A 88 56.14 -40.72 -36.13
N ALA A 89 56.85 -41.23 -35.12
CA ALA A 89 56.51 -42.49 -34.47
C ALA A 89 55.13 -42.44 -33.80
N LEU A 90 54.83 -41.38 -33.03
CA LEU A 90 53.51 -41.16 -32.46
C LEU A 90 52.43 -41.03 -33.54
N GLY A 91 52.70 -40.26 -34.58
CA GLY A 91 51.81 -40.05 -35.72
C GLY A 91 51.44 -41.37 -36.39
N ASN A 92 52.44 -42.15 -36.81
CA ASN A 92 52.22 -43.42 -37.48
C ASN A 92 51.49 -44.44 -36.60
N THR A 93 51.77 -44.44 -35.30
CA THR A 93 51.13 -45.39 -34.36
C THR A 93 49.67 -45.01 -34.11
N PHE A 94 49.39 -43.77 -33.71
CA PHE A 94 48.04 -43.32 -33.33
C PHE A 94 47.12 -43.00 -34.52
N PHE A 95 47.67 -42.63 -35.68
CA PHE A 95 46.90 -42.36 -36.91
C PHE A 95 46.96 -43.51 -37.92
N SER A 96 47.36 -44.70 -37.48
CA SER A 96 47.20 -45.91 -38.29
C SER A 96 45.72 -46.20 -38.56
N LEU A 97 45.42 -46.76 -39.74
CA LEU A 97 44.04 -47.03 -40.15
C LEU A 97 43.29 -47.90 -39.14
N ASP A 98 43.93 -48.94 -38.58
CA ASP A 98 43.34 -49.82 -37.57
C ASP A 98 42.92 -49.06 -36.29
N VAL A 99 43.75 -48.12 -35.82
CA VAL A 99 43.46 -47.32 -34.62
C VAL A 99 42.40 -46.27 -34.90
N LEU A 100 42.41 -45.66 -36.09
CA LEU A 100 41.37 -44.74 -36.54
C LEU A 100 40.01 -45.43 -36.66
N LEU A 101 39.96 -46.63 -37.24
CA LEU A 101 38.75 -47.44 -37.34
C LEU A 101 38.21 -47.83 -35.96
N MET A 102 39.07 -48.23 -35.03
CA MET A 102 38.67 -48.53 -33.65
C MET A 102 38.16 -47.28 -32.92
N THR A 103 38.86 -46.15 -33.08
CA THR A 103 38.44 -44.85 -32.53
C THR A 103 37.08 -44.44 -33.08
N ALA A 104 36.84 -44.64 -34.38
CA ALA A 104 35.56 -44.40 -35.02
C ALA A 104 34.48 -45.38 -34.51
N ALA A 105 34.80 -46.66 -34.32
CA ALA A 105 33.87 -47.66 -33.80
C ALA A 105 33.37 -47.33 -32.38
N ILE A 106 34.20 -46.71 -31.54
CA ILE A 106 33.81 -46.24 -30.20
C ILE A 106 33.13 -44.86 -30.28
N GLY A 107 33.67 -43.94 -31.07
CA GLY A 107 33.21 -42.55 -31.13
C GLY A 107 31.88 -42.37 -31.85
N LEU A 108 31.63 -43.10 -32.93
CA LEU A 108 30.43 -42.92 -33.77
C LEU A 108 29.13 -43.28 -33.03
N PRO A 109 29.04 -44.40 -32.28
CA PRO A 109 27.86 -44.68 -31.45
C PRO A 109 27.58 -43.58 -30.42
N PHE A 110 28.62 -43.03 -29.80
CA PHE A 110 28.47 -41.91 -28.85
C PHE A 110 27.90 -40.67 -29.54
N LEU A 111 28.41 -40.31 -30.72
CA LEU A 111 27.92 -39.17 -31.50
C LEU A 111 26.47 -39.37 -31.94
N LEU A 112 26.11 -40.57 -32.43
CA LEU A 112 24.73 -40.90 -32.78
C LEU A 112 23.80 -40.81 -31.57
N ALA A 113 24.19 -41.40 -30.43
CA ALA A 113 23.41 -41.33 -29.21
C ALA A 113 23.19 -39.88 -28.75
N LEU A 114 24.22 -39.04 -28.88
CA LEU A 114 24.11 -37.61 -28.58
C LEU A 114 23.14 -36.88 -29.53
N GLU A 115 23.16 -37.18 -30.83
CA GLU A 115 22.22 -36.59 -31.78
C GLU A 115 20.78 -37.02 -31.52
N PHE A 116 20.54 -38.31 -31.31
CA PHE A 116 19.20 -38.80 -30.99
C PHE A 116 18.67 -38.21 -29.68
N ALA A 117 19.50 -38.12 -28.64
CA ALA A 117 19.13 -37.48 -27.40
C ALA A 117 18.84 -35.97 -27.58
N ALA A 118 19.64 -35.28 -28.39
CA ALA A 118 19.44 -33.86 -28.68
C ALA A 118 18.16 -33.59 -29.48
N LEU A 119 17.84 -34.44 -30.46
CA LEU A 119 16.60 -34.38 -31.23
C LEU A 119 15.39 -34.66 -30.35
N TYR A 120 15.43 -35.73 -29.56
CA TYR A 120 14.36 -36.09 -28.62
C TYR A 120 14.09 -34.97 -27.62
N GLN A 121 15.15 -34.39 -27.05
CA GLN A 121 15.00 -33.27 -26.13
C GLN A 121 14.52 -31.99 -26.83
N ALA A 122 14.96 -31.71 -28.05
CA ALA A 122 14.48 -30.57 -28.82
C ALA A 122 12.98 -30.69 -29.12
N ASP A 123 12.49 -31.90 -29.39
CA ASP A 123 11.07 -32.18 -29.61
C ASP A 123 10.23 -31.96 -28.34
N ILE A 124 10.64 -32.54 -27.20
CA ILE A 124 9.93 -32.39 -25.91
C ILE A 124 9.80 -30.92 -25.48
N TYR A 125 10.83 -30.12 -25.71
CA TYR A 125 10.88 -28.72 -25.28
C TYR A 125 10.54 -27.74 -26.43
N GLU A 126 10.10 -28.23 -27.58
CA GLU A 126 9.76 -27.44 -28.77
C GLU A 126 10.86 -26.44 -29.19
N ILE A 127 12.13 -26.85 -29.09
CA ILE A 127 13.29 -25.99 -29.36
C ILE A 127 13.63 -26.03 -30.84
N ALA A 128 13.49 -24.89 -31.52
CA ALA A 128 13.76 -24.76 -32.95
C ALA A 128 15.21 -25.09 -33.38
N ASN A 129 16.19 -24.99 -32.46
CA ASN A 129 17.59 -25.24 -32.76
C ASN A 129 18.18 -26.38 -31.91
N THR A 130 18.37 -27.55 -32.53
CA THR A 130 18.90 -28.76 -31.90
C THR A 130 20.29 -28.58 -31.26
N SER A 131 21.09 -27.60 -31.74
CA SER A 131 22.40 -27.32 -31.14
C SER A 131 22.31 -26.85 -29.68
N VAL A 132 21.17 -26.24 -29.29
CA VAL A 132 20.88 -25.84 -27.90
C VAL A 132 20.73 -27.09 -27.02
N SER A 133 19.95 -28.08 -27.47
CA SER A 133 19.77 -29.37 -26.78
C SER A 133 21.07 -30.15 -26.69
N ARG A 134 21.84 -30.21 -27.79
CA ARG A 134 23.17 -30.87 -27.78
C ARG A 134 24.11 -30.26 -26.75
N ARG A 135 24.17 -28.93 -26.73
CA ARG A 135 25.00 -28.18 -25.76
C ARG A 135 24.54 -28.44 -24.33
N PHE A 136 23.23 -28.43 -24.09
CA PHE A 136 22.65 -28.75 -22.79
C PHE A 136 23.03 -30.15 -22.32
N ILE A 137 22.92 -31.17 -23.18
CA ILE A 137 23.24 -32.57 -22.82
C ILE A 137 24.72 -32.69 -22.48
N LEU A 138 25.61 -32.15 -23.30
CA LEU A 138 27.05 -32.20 -23.04
C LEU A 138 27.44 -31.43 -21.76
N GLN A 139 26.79 -30.29 -21.50
CA GLN A 139 26.99 -29.53 -20.25
C GLN A 139 26.50 -30.33 -19.04
N SER A 140 25.30 -30.89 -19.13
CA SER A 140 24.68 -31.65 -18.05
C SER A 140 25.40 -32.95 -17.74
N ALA A 141 25.87 -33.67 -18.76
CA ALA A 141 26.54 -34.97 -18.58
C ALA A 141 28.04 -34.82 -18.27
N PHE A 142 28.74 -33.92 -18.97
CA PHE A 142 30.21 -33.88 -19.00
C PHE A 142 30.81 -32.51 -18.63
N ALA A 143 29.99 -31.49 -18.36
CA ALA A 143 30.43 -30.10 -18.14
C ALA A 143 31.22 -29.49 -19.33
N ILE A 144 30.90 -29.94 -20.55
CA ILE A 144 31.54 -29.47 -21.80
C ILE A 144 30.45 -28.90 -22.72
N PRO A 145 30.61 -27.69 -23.29
CA PRO A 145 31.59 -26.68 -22.92
C PRO A 145 31.34 -26.17 -21.49
N LYS A 146 32.23 -25.31 -20.96
CA LYS A 146 32.03 -24.69 -19.64
C LYS A 146 30.64 -24.06 -19.52
N TYR A 147 30.10 -24.07 -18.30
CA TYR A 147 28.77 -23.55 -18.02
C TYR A 147 28.63 -22.09 -18.45
N GLN A 148 27.54 -21.81 -19.15
CA GLN A 148 27.19 -20.46 -19.56
C GLN A 148 26.87 -19.63 -18.32
N THR A 149 27.29 -18.36 -18.34
CA THR A 149 26.94 -17.41 -17.28
C THR A 149 25.81 -16.51 -17.75
N LEU A 150 24.70 -16.47 -17.01
CA LEU A 150 23.64 -15.50 -17.19
C LEU A 150 23.87 -14.30 -16.31
N GLU A 151 24.02 -13.12 -16.92
CA GLU A 151 24.04 -11.87 -16.18
C GLU A 151 22.64 -11.26 -16.16
N ILE A 152 22.05 -11.09 -14.97
CA ILE A 152 20.71 -10.53 -14.83
C ILE A 152 20.86 -9.04 -14.52
N LYS A 153 20.50 -8.21 -15.50
CA LYS A 153 20.60 -6.74 -15.41
C LYS A 153 19.25 -6.05 -15.23
N GLU A 154 18.18 -6.73 -15.60
CA GLU A 154 16.83 -6.20 -15.63
C GLU A 154 15.84 -7.29 -15.21
N GLU A 155 14.64 -6.89 -14.80
CA GLU A 155 13.56 -7.82 -14.43
C GLU A 155 13.09 -8.67 -15.61
N LYS A 156 13.13 -8.11 -16.84
CA LYS A 156 12.79 -8.84 -18.07
C LYS A 156 14.04 -9.32 -18.77
N LEU A 157 14.08 -10.62 -19.09
CA LEU A 157 15.16 -11.20 -19.87
C LEU A 157 15.20 -10.63 -21.29
N SER A 158 16.40 -10.32 -21.77
CA SER A 158 16.63 -9.88 -23.15
C SER A 158 16.33 -11.01 -24.15
N ALA A 159 16.08 -10.65 -25.41
CA ALA A 159 15.77 -11.63 -26.46
C ALA A 159 16.88 -12.68 -26.66
N GLU A 160 18.14 -12.31 -26.43
CA GLU A 160 19.28 -13.24 -26.50
C GLU A 160 19.34 -14.17 -25.29
N GLN A 161 19.06 -13.64 -24.10
CA GLN A 161 19.05 -14.43 -22.86
C GLN A 161 17.94 -15.49 -22.88
N ARG A 162 16.78 -15.16 -23.46
CA ARG A 162 15.67 -16.11 -23.67
C ARG A 162 16.02 -17.28 -24.60
N LYS A 163 17.03 -17.11 -25.46
CA LYS A 163 17.53 -18.18 -26.35
C LYS A 163 18.56 -19.09 -25.69
N SER A 164 18.96 -18.81 -24.45
CA SER A 164 19.96 -19.63 -23.76
C SER A 164 19.39 -21.01 -23.40
N PRO A 165 20.21 -22.08 -23.48
CA PRO A 165 19.73 -23.45 -23.20
C PRO A 165 19.09 -23.56 -21.82
N PHE A 166 19.65 -22.91 -20.81
CA PHE A 166 19.16 -23.07 -19.45
C PHE A 166 17.95 -22.21 -19.09
N ILE A 167 17.56 -21.26 -19.94
CA ILE A 167 16.24 -20.60 -19.83
C ILE A 167 15.17 -21.42 -20.54
N GLN A 168 15.48 -22.02 -21.69
CA GLN A 168 14.54 -22.83 -22.46
C GLN A 168 14.24 -24.20 -21.80
N ILE A 169 15.28 -24.83 -21.25
CA ILE A 169 15.20 -26.19 -20.70
C ILE A 169 15.23 -26.18 -19.16
N GLY A 170 16.03 -25.28 -18.58
CA GLY A 170 16.43 -25.25 -17.17
C GLY A 170 17.95 -25.42 -17.01
N GLY A 171 18.51 -25.32 -15.80
CA GLY A 171 19.96 -25.49 -15.56
C GLY A 171 20.54 -26.79 -16.15
N PRO A 172 21.86 -26.92 -16.33
CA PRO A 172 22.87 -26.27 -15.52
C PRO A 172 23.40 -24.97 -16.13
N GLY A 173 23.82 -24.05 -15.27
CA GLY A 173 24.34 -22.74 -15.65
C GLY A 173 24.86 -21.97 -14.43
N ILE A 174 25.49 -20.82 -14.64
CA ILE A 174 25.91 -19.93 -13.55
C ILE A 174 25.11 -18.64 -13.66
N VAL A 175 24.50 -18.18 -12.58
CA VAL A 175 23.71 -16.94 -12.58
C VAL A 175 24.46 -15.87 -11.82
N LYS A 176 24.64 -14.72 -12.45
CA LYS A 176 25.23 -13.52 -11.86
C LYS A 176 24.17 -12.42 -11.86
N PRO A 177 23.40 -12.29 -10.78
CA PRO A 177 22.49 -11.16 -10.66
C PRO A 177 23.29 -9.88 -10.36
N ASN A 178 22.85 -8.77 -10.96
CA ASN A 178 23.20 -7.43 -10.49
C ASN A 178 22.71 -7.30 -9.03
N PRO A 179 23.47 -6.62 -8.14
CA PRO A 179 23.07 -6.35 -6.75
C PRO A 179 21.65 -5.81 -6.51
N GLU A 180 21.03 -5.23 -7.53
CA GLU A 180 19.65 -4.72 -7.50
C GLU A 180 18.57 -5.78 -7.68
N PHE A 181 18.94 -7.02 -8.05
CA PHE A 181 17.99 -8.10 -8.33
C PHE A 181 18.27 -9.36 -7.52
N ALA A 182 17.19 -10.03 -7.12
CA ALA A 182 17.19 -11.40 -6.65
C ALA A 182 16.49 -12.29 -7.68
N VAL A 183 17.01 -13.50 -7.87
CA VAL A 183 16.52 -14.42 -8.89
C VAL A 183 16.18 -15.74 -8.25
N ILE A 184 14.98 -16.23 -8.54
CA ILE A 184 14.45 -17.45 -7.96
C ILE A 184 14.32 -18.48 -9.06
N PHE A 185 15.04 -19.58 -8.87
CA PHE A 185 14.90 -20.79 -9.66
C PHE A 185 14.16 -21.85 -8.84
N GLU A 186 13.57 -22.82 -9.52
CA GLU A 186 12.91 -23.95 -8.89
C GLU A 186 13.50 -25.24 -9.42
N ARG A 187 13.79 -26.14 -8.50
CA ARG A 187 14.29 -27.49 -8.78
C ARG A 187 13.15 -28.42 -9.18
N LEU A 188 13.51 -29.59 -9.72
CA LEU A 188 12.55 -30.62 -10.11
C LEU A 188 11.70 -31.15 -8.94
N ASP A 189 12.20 -31.05 -7.72
CA ASP A 189 11.50 -31.41 -6.48
C ASP A 189 10.56 -30.30 -5.98
N GLY A 190 10.47 -29.18 -6.70
CA GLY A 190 9.70 -27.99 -6.31
C GLY A 190 10.41 -27.09 -5.30
N ASN A 191 11.61 -27.45 -4.85
CA ASN A 191 12.33 -26.62 -3.89
C ASN A 191 12.90 -25.37 -4.58
N PRO A 192 12.70 -24.18 -3.99
CA PRO A 192 13.23 -22.94 -4.55
C PRO A 192 14.73 -22.79 -4.27
N HIS A 193 15.43 -22.30 -5.28
CA HIS A 193 16.83 -21.92 -5.24
C HIS A 193 16.94 -20.40 -5.43
N PHE A 194 17.26 -19.69 -4.35
CA PHE A 194 17.36 -18.24 -4.32
C PHE A 194 18.80 -17.80 -4.60
N ILE A 195 18.98 -16.96 -5.62
CA ILE A 195 20.27 -16.41 -6.02
C ILE A 195 20.24 -14.89 -5.89
N ARG A 196 21.18 -14.33 -5.15
CA ARG A 196 21.35 -12.89 -4.90
C ARG A 196 22.81 -12.47 -4.98
N ALA A 197 23.07 -11.17 -4.97
CA ALA A 197 24.44 -10.67 -4.90
C ALA A 197 25.15 -11.04 -3.59
N GLY A 198 26.48 -10.96 -3.60
CA GLY A 198 27.33 -11.39 -2.49
C GLY A 198 27.47 -12.92 -2.29
N MET A 199 26.69 -13.75 -2.99
CA MET A 199 26.79 -15.23 -2.88
C MET A 199 28.06 -15.79 -3.55
N SER A 200 28.51 -16.97 -3.10
CA SER A 200 29.66 -17.67 -3.69
C SER A 200 29.34 -18.20 -5.09
N LYS A 201 30.37 -18.58 -5.87
CA LYS A 201 30.16 -19.19 -7.20
C LYS A 201 29.36 -20.49 -7.13
N LYS A 202 29.55 -21.28 -6.07
CA LYS A 202 28.85 -22.57 -5.88
C LYS A 202 27.35 -22.35 -5.72
N ASP A 203 26.96 -21.37 -4.90
CA ASP A 203 25.55 -21.05 -4.63
C ASP A 203 24.87 -20.36 -5.83
N ARG A 204 25.66 -19.78 -6.74
CA ARG A 204 25.19 -19.21 -8.00
C ARG A 204 25.07 -20.22 -9.14
N THR A 205 25.44 -21.48 -8.90
CA THR A 205 25.44 -22.51 -9.93
C THR A 205 24.13 -23.28 -9.87
N LEU A 206 23.43 -23.31 -11.00
CA LEU A 206 22.19 -24.06 -11.17
C LEU A 206 22.48 -25.54 -11.40
N GLN A 207 21.67 -26.39 -10.78
CA GLN A 207 21.64 -27.82 -11.06
C GLN A 207 20.87 -28.11 -12.36
N GLY A 208 20.98 -29.35 -12.84
CA GLY A 208 20.19 -29.83 -13.97
C GLY A 208 18.69 -29.57 -13.80
N PHE A 209 18.08 -29.00 -14.83
CA PHE A 209 16.65 -28.67 -14.95
C PHE A 209 16.11 -27.67 -13.94
N GLU A 210 16.95 -26.91 -13.23
CA GLU A 210 16.47 -25.78 -12.43
C GLU A 210 15.88 -24.68 -13.32
N ARG A 211 14.60 -24.35 -13.14
CA ARG A 211 13.88 -23.41 -14.02
C ARG A 211 13.72 -22.04 -13.38
N LEU A 212 13.87 -20.99 -14.17
CA LEU A 212 13.62 -19.62 -13.71
C LEU A 212 12.14 -19.46 -13.37
N ARG A 213 11.84 -19.03 -12.15
CA ARG A 213 10.47 -18.70 -11.72
C ARG A 213 10.23 -17.21 -11.73
N ARG A 214 11.12 -16.45 -11.10
CA ARG A 214 10.93 -15.00 -10.95
C ARG A 214 12.26 -14.28 -10.83
N ILE A 215 12.31 -13.09 -11.39
CA ILE A 215 13.33 -12.09 -11.12
C ILE A 215 12.62 -11.00 -10.31
N ILE A 216 13.18 -10.62 -9.17
CA ILE A 216 12.60 -9.65 -8.26
C ILE A 216 13.58 -8.49 -8.15
N ASP A 217 13.11 -7.29 -8.45
CA ASP A 217 13.79 -6.05 -8.09
C ASP A 217 13.74 -5.89 -6.57
N VAL A 218 14.91 -5.83 -5.93
CA VAL A 218 15.04 -5.72 -4.47
C VAL A 218 15.26 -4.29 -4.00
N ARG A 219 15.26 -3.31 -4.91
CA ARG A 219 15.48 -1.90 -4.61
C ARG A 219 14.34 -1.31 -3.80
N ASP A 220 14.62 -0.12 -3.27
CA ASP A 220 13.56 0.77 -2.81
C ASP A 220 12.84 1.34 -4.02
N HIS A 221 11.53 1.32 -3.95
CA HIS A 221 10.69 1.88 -4.98
C HIS A 221 9.77 2.92 -4.35
N THR A 222 9.53 4.00 -5.08
CA THR A 222 8.62 5.06 -4.69
C THR A 222 7.34 4.97 -5.51
N PHE A 223 6.20 5.09 -4.85
CA PHE A 223 4.91 5.23 -5.50
C PHE A 223 4.27 6.56 -5.13
N HIS A 224 3.62 7.14 -6.13
CA HIS A 224 2.86 8.37 -6.04
C HIS A 224 1.42 8.09 -6.46
N TYR A 225 0.46 8.38 -5.58
CA TYR A 225 -0.96 8.43 -5.95
C TYR A 225 -1.36 9.88 -6.14
N GLU A 226 -1.82 10.19 -7.34
CA GLU A 226 -2.40 11.50 -7.63
C GLU A 226 -3.66 11.73 -6.80
N LYS A 227 -4.54 10.73 -6.75
CA LYS A 227 -5.80 10.80 -6.00
C LYS A 227 -6.31 9.42 -5.57
N ILE A 228 -6.85 9.35 -4.36
CA ILE A 228 -7.60 8.20 -3.83
C ILE A 228 -8.95 8.73 -3.37
N ILE A 229 -10.04 8.18 -3.91
CA ILE A 229 -11.40 8.67 -3.65
C ILE A 229 -12.17 7.65 -2.83
N GLY A 230 -12.64 8.06 -1.65
CA GLY A 230 -13.40 7.22 -0.74
C GLY A 230 -14.68 7.89 -0.24
N ARG A 231 -15.50 7.13 0.49
CA ARG A 231 -16.64 7.64 1.25
C ARG A 231 -16.44 7.31 2.72
N THR A 232 -16.58 8.32 3.55
CA THR A 232 -16.49 8.19 5.01
C THR A 232 -17.65 7.39 5.57
N LYS A 233 -17.57 7.02 6.85
CA LYS A 233 -18.61 6.30 7.58
C LYS A 233 -19.98 7.02 7.57
N ASP A 234 -19.96 8.35 7.55
CA ASP A 234 -21.12 9.24 7.44
C ASP A 234 -21.56 9.49 5.97
N GLY A 235 -20.96 8.78 5.01
CA GLY A 235 -21.35 8.81 3.59
C GLY A 235 -20.80 10.01 2.80
N ILE A 236 -19.93 10.82 3.41
CA ILE A 236 -19.35 12.00 2.78
C ILE A 236 -18.22 11.57 1.85
N LYS A 237 -18.24 12.06 0.61
CA LYS A 237 -17.21 11.75 -0.38
C LYS A 237 -15.98 12.62 -0.17
N ILE A 238 -14.84 11.97 0.05
CA ILE A 238 -13.54 12.61 0.26
C ILE A 238 -12.51 12.10 -0.73
N GLU A 239 -11.51 12.92 -1.01
CA GLU A 239 -10.37 12.56 -1.82
C GLU A 239 -9.06 12.86 -1.08
N ILE A 240 -8.09 11.96 -1.19
CA ILE A 240 -6.72 12.15 -0.73
C ILE A 240 -5.87 12.41 -1.96
N GLN A 241 -5.17 13.53 -2.01
CA GLN A 241 -4.26 13.90 -3.09
C GLN A 241 -2.80 13.81 -2.65
N ASP A 242 -1.88 13.54 -3.57
CA ASP A 242 -0.42 13.58 -3.34
C ASP A 242 0.11 12.60 -2.28
N VAL A 243 -0.40 11.36 -2.28
CA VAL A 243 0.12 10.31 -1.38
C VAL A 243 1.44 9.78 -1.94
N ASN A 244 2.52 9.88 -1.16
CA ASN A 244 3.84 9.37 -1.51
C ASN A 244 4.28 8.30 -0.52
N LEU A 245 4.67 7.15 -1.05
CA LEU A 245 5.15 6.05 -0.24
C LEU A 245 6.38 5.39 -0.82
N LEU A 246 7.22 4.89 0.08
CA LEU A 246 8.38 4.08 -0.22
C LEU A 246 8.04 2.64 0.15
N PHE A 247 8.32 1.71 -0.75
CA PHE A 247 8.18 0.29 -0.49
C PHE A 247 9.49 -0.42 -0.83
N SER A 248 9.85 -1.36 0.03
CA SER A 248 10.96 -2.27 -0.24
C SER A 248 10.73 -3.61 0.39
N ILE A 249 11.56 -4.58 0.02
CA ILE A 249 11.57 -5.88 0.67
C ILE A 249 12.05 -5.69 2.11
N TRP A 250 11.40 -6.41 3.03
CA TRP A 250 11.79 -6.37 4.43
C TRP A 250 13.25 -6.78 4.60
N ARG A 251 13.99 -5.96 5.34
CA ARG A 251 15.42 -6.12 5.59
C ARG A 251 15.75 -5.69 7.01
N GLN A 252 16.67 -6.41 7.66
CA GLN A 252 17.24 -5.96 8.92
C GLN A 252 18.02 -4.66 8.70
N SER A 253 17.68 -3.61 9.45
CA SER A 253 18.45 -2.37 9.49
C SER A 253 19.83 -2.64 10.09
N GLY A 254 20.90 -2.36 9.34
CA GLY A 254 22.29 -2.58 9.79
C GLY A 254 23.32 -2.40 8.67
N ASN A 255 24.59 -2.75 8.93
CA ASN A 255 25.70 -2.66 7.98
C ASN A 255 25.43 -3.49 6.71
N THR A 256 24.94 -2.82 5.66
CA THR A 256 24.78 -3.38 4.32
C THR A 256 26.15 -3.42 3.64
N PRO A 257 26.69 -4.60 3.30
CA PRO A 257 27.98 -4.68 2.63
C PRO A 257 27.85 -4.15 1.20
N LEU A 258 28.90 -3.51 0.67
CA LEU A 258 28.88 -2.89 -0.66
C LEU A 258 28.57 -3.91 -1.79
N ASN A 259 28.87 -5.19 -1.57
CA ASN A 259 28.62 -6.27 -2.52
C ASN A 259 27.18 -6.82 -2.49
N ASN A 260 26.34 -6.34 -1.55
CA ASN A 260 24.92 -6.67 -1.42
C ASN A 260 24.19 -5.50 -0.70
N PRO A 261 23.96 -4.39 -1.42
CA PRO A 261 23.35 -3.18 -0.86
C PRO A 261 21.87 -3.36 -0.49
N TYR A 262 21.20 -4.35 -1.09
CA TYR A 262 19.79 -4.66 -0.86
C TYR A 262 19.62 -6.09 -0.32
N PRO A 263 19.98 -6.36 0.96
CA PRO A 263 19.87 -7.70 1.52
C PRO A 263 18.41 -8.09 1.76
N ALA A 264 17.88 -8.97 0.91
CA ALA A 264 16.56 -9.57 1.11
C ALA A 264 16.65 -10.91 1.86
N HIS A 265 15.74 -11.16 2.81
CA HIS A 265 15.64 -12.47 3.47
C HIS A 265 14.98 -13.51 2.55
N LEU A 266 15.41 -14.78 2.67
CA LEU A 266 14.89 -15.89 1.86
C LEU A 266 13.39 -16.09 2.05
N ARG A 267 12.88 -15.94 3.28
CA ARG A 267 11.46 -16.03 3.59
C ARG A 267 10.63 -15.02 2.79
N ASP A 268 11.13 -13.79 2.68
CA ASP A 268 10.40 -12.70 2.05
C ASP A 268 10.40 -12.87 0.52
N LEU A 269 11.54 -13.28 -0.05
CA LEU A 269 11.62 -13.67 -1.47
C LEU A 269 10.72 -14.87 -1.79
N TYR A 270 10.64 -15.85 -0.89
CA TYR A 270 9.74 -17.00 -1.02
C TYR A 270 8.28 -16.53 -1.09
N TRP A 271 7.87 -15.68 -0.16
CA TRP A 271 6.51 -15.16 -0.09
C TRP A 271 6.16 -14.38 -1.38
N LEU A 272 7.04 -13.49 -1.82
CA LEU A 272 6.86 -12.73 -3.07
C LEU A 272 6.81 -13.62 -4.32
N THR A 273 7.47 -14.78 -4.30
CA THR A 273 7.47 -15.68 -5.47
C THR A 273 6.23 -16.57 -5.52
N TYR A 274 5.82 -17.13 -4.38
CA TYR A 274 4.84 -18.22 -4.35
C TYR A 274 3.47 -17.86 -3.76
N GLN A 275 3.39 -16.79 -2.95
CA GLN A 275 2.14 -16.39 -2.28
C GLN A 275 1.43 -15.24 -2.99
N GLN A 276 2.10 -14.56 -3.92
CA GLN A 276 1.50 -13.52 -4.72
C GLN A 276 0.99 -14.05 -6.06
N VAL A 277 -0.29 -13.79 -6.32
CA VAL A 277 -0.94 -14.08 -7.60
C VAL A 277 -0.77 -12.86 -8.51
N GLY A 278 0.04 -12.96 -9.57
CA GLY A 278 0.17 -11.91 -10.59
C GLY A 278 1.60 -11.52 -10.98
N GLU A 279 1.74 -10.79 -12.10
CA GLU A 279 3.03 -10.54 -12.76
C GLU A 279 3.98 -9.63 -11.96
N HIS A 280 3.47 -8.59 -11.29
CA HIS A 280 4.32 -7.62 -10.60
C HIS A 280 3.86 -7.42 -9.15
N TRP A 281 4.73 -7.78 -8.21
CA TRP A 281 4.50 -7.64 -6.78
C TRP A 281 4.22 -6.19 -6.37
N THR A 282 4.75 -5.24 -7.14
CA THR A 282 4.57 -3.81 -6.97
C THR A 282 3.11 -3.39 -7.18
N HIS A 283 2.39 -4.00 -8.13
CA HIS A 283 0.96 -3.75 -8.36
C HIS A 283 0.08 -4.30 -7.24
N ALA A 284 0.37 -5.53 -6.78
CA ALA A 284 -0.34 -6.10 -5.63
C ALA A 284 -0.17 -5.22 -4.37
N MET A 285 0.95 -4.49 -4.29
CA MET A 285 1.19 -3.53 -3.23
C MET A 285 0.46 -2.21 -3.42
N THR A 286 0.31 -1.73 -4.66
CA THR A 286 -0.48 -0.53 -4.87
C THR A 286 -1.94 -0.76 -4.49
N GLU A 287 -2.50 -1.89 -4.91
CA GLU A 287 -3.86 -2.29 -4.53
C GLU A 287 -4.02 -2.46 -3.01
N LEU A 288 -3.03 -3.05 -2.33
CA LEU A 288 -3.02 -3.21 -0.88
C LEU A 288 -3.13 -1.85 -0.17
N VAL A 289 -2.34 -0.86 -0.62
CA VAL A 289 -2.34 0.50 -0.04
C VAL A 289 -3.68 1.17 -0.27
N GLU A 290 -4.16 1.13 -1.51
CA GLU A 290 -5.43 1.74 -1.89
C GLU A 290 -6.59 1.14 -1.07
N ASP A 291 -6.68 -0.19 -0.98
CA ASP A 291 -7.69 -0.90 -0.20
C ASP A 291 -7.61 -0.57 1.29
N HIS A 292 -6.41 -0.49 1.89
CA HIS A 292 -6.29 -0.08 3.29
C HIS A 292 -6.66 1.38 3.53
N LEU A 293 -6.26 2.29 2.63
CA LEU A 293 -6.67 3.69 2.71
C LEU A 293 -8.20 3.83 2.55
N LEU A 294 -8.80 3.10 1.62
CA LEU A 294 -10.25 3.09 1.42
C LEU A 294 -11.01 2.56 2.64
N ARG A 295 -10.55 1.46 3.24
CA ARG A 295 -11.13 0.93 4.49
C ARG A 295 -10.96 1.93 5.62
N PHE A 296 -9.77 2.50 5.76
CA PHE A 296 -9.53 3.55 6.75
C PHE A 296 -10.49 4.72 6.59
N ILE A 297 -10.75 5.17 5.36
CA ILE A 297 -11.75 6.20 5.07
C ILE A 297 -13.15 5.74 5.51
N GLN A 298 -13.55 4.52 5.15
CA GLN A 298 -14.88 3.98 5.42
C GLN A 298 -15.17 3.77 6.92
N ASP A 299 -14.14 3.46 7.71
CA ASP A 299 -14.28 3.18 9.14
C ASP A 299 -14.37 4.45 10.00
N HIS A 300 -14.02 5.61 9.42
CA HIS A 300 -13.97 6.89 10.13
C HIS A 300 -14.97 7.91 9.58
N THR A 301 -15.51 8.73 10.48
CA THR A 301 -16.37 9.87 10.13
C THR A 301 -15.55 11.02 9.57
N MET A 302 -16.19 11.92 8.83
CA MET A 302 -15.50 13.08 8.30
C MET A 302 -14.87 13.97 9.38
N SER A 303 -15.55 14.13 10.53
CA SER A 303 -15.01 14.89 11.66
C SER A 303 -13.75 14.25 12.24
N GLU A 304 -13.70 12.91 12.34
CA GLU A 304 -12.50 12.20 12.80
C GLU A 304 -11.33 12.39 11.82
N ILE A 305 -11.58 12.28 10.51
CA ILE A 305 -10.55 12.47 9.49
C ILE A 305 -10.08 13.93 9.44
N LEU A 306 -10.99 14.91 9.37
CA LEU A 306 -10.64 16.34 9.32
C LEU A 306 -9.96 16.83 10.60
N SER A 307 -10.32 16.27 11.76
CA SER A 307 -9.63 16.59 13.01
C SER A 307 -8.15 16.19 12.97
N ALA A 308 -7.75 15.33 12.02
CA ALA A 308 -6.40 14.89 11.80
C ALA A 308 -5.63 15.71 10.74
N VAL A 309 -6.27 16.67 10.04
CA VAL A 309 -5.69 17.43 8.92
C VAL A 309 -5.13 18.80 9.37
N GLY A 310 -3.80 18.96 9.26
CA GLY A 310 -3.08 20.20 8.93
C GLY A 310 -3.18 21.44 9.84
N GLU A 311 -2.05 21.81 10.46
CA GLU A 311 -1.81 23.11 11.11
C GLU A 311 -2.22 24.39 10.32
N PRO A 312 -2.06 24.50 8.99
CA PRO A 312 -2.47 25.71 8.27
C PRO A 312 -3.98 25.94 8.24
N GLU A 313 -4.80 24.89 8.14
CA GLU A 313 -6.26 25.03 8.10
C GLU A 313 -6.82 25.37 9.50
N ILE A 314 -6.23 24.80 10.56
CA ILE A 314 -6.54 25.18 11.95
C ILE A 314 -6.16 26.65 12.20
N ARG A 315 -4.99 27.12 11.73
CA ARG A 315 -4.62 28.55 11.83
C ARG A 315 -5.60 29.43 11.07
N ARG A 316 -6.06 28.99 9.90
CA ARG A 316 -7.08 29.70 9.12
C ARG A 316 -8.41 29.77 9.88
N GLN A 317 -8.82 28.68 10.53
CA GLN A 317 -10.07 28.58 11.28
C GLN A 317 -10.01 29.38 12.59
N VAL A 318 -8.90 29.33 13.34
CA VAL A 318 -8.64 30.18 14.52
C VAL A 318 -8.53 31.66 14.14
N ALA A 319 -7.94 31.98 12.99
CA ALA A 319 -7.92 33.34 12.46
C ALA A 319 -9.35 33.82 12.12
N LEU A 320 -10.17 32.96 11.50
CA LEU A 320 -11.57 33.23 11.19
C LEU A 320 -12.39 33.43 12.47
N GLU A 321 -12.25 32.54 13.45
CA GLU A 321 -12.91 32.63 14.76
C GLU A 321 -12.48 33.88 15.51
N SER A 322 -11.17 34.17 15.59
CA SER A 322 -10.68 35.39 16.25
C SER A 322 -11.15 36.65 15.51
N THR A 323 -11.36 36.60 14.20
CA THR A 323 -11.93 37.69 13.41
C THR A 323 -13.42 37.85 13.71
N ILE A 324 -14.19 36.76 13.74
CA ILE A 324 -15.61 36.75 14.13
C ILE A 324 -15.77 37.29 15.56
N HIS A 325 -14.92 36.84 16.49
CA HIS A 325 -14.92 37.30 17.88
C HIS A 325 -14.57 38.80 17.95
N ARG A 326 -13.56 39.25 17.20
CA ARG A 326 -13.17 40.66 17.17
C ARG A 326 -14.24 41.54 16.50
N LEU A 327 -14.97 41.04 15.51
CA LEU A 327 -16.10 41.75 14.89
C LEU A 327 -17.33 41.75 15.82
N ALA A 328 -17.61 40.65 16.51
CA ALA A 328 -18.70 40.52 17.45
C ALA A 328 -18.53 41.40 18.70
N TYR A 329 -17.29 41.60 19.15
CA TYR A 329 -16.96 42.39 20.35
C TYR A 329 -16.34 43.77 20.06
N GLY A 330 -15.85 44.02 18.85
CA GLY A 330 -15.16 45.27 18.47
C GLY A 330 -16.05 46.33 17.80
N GLN A 331 -17.29 46.00 17.42
CA GLN A 331 -18.26 46.99 16.92
C GLN A 331 -19.44 47.16 17.88
N PRO A 332 -19.31 47.99 18.94
CA PRO A 332 -20.42 48.29 19.83
C PRO A 332 -21.50 49.20 19.23
N LEU A 333 -21.40 49.63 17.96
CA LEU A 333 -22.16 50.79 17.44
C LEU A 333 -23.17 50.52 16.31
N ARG A 334 -23.62 49.28 16.11
CA ARG A 334 -24.82 49.02 15.27
C ARG A 334 -25.77 47.98 15.86
N ARG A 335 -25.98 48.04 17.18
CA ARG A 335 -27.15 47.39 17.79
C ARG A 335 -28.13 48.47 18.24
N PRO A 336 -29.28 48.66 17.57
CA PRO A 336 -30.41 49.25 18.25
C PRO A 336 -30.83 48.21 19.28
N LEU A 337 -30.49 48.43 20.55
CA LEU A 337 -31.04 47.86 21.78
C LEU A 337 -29.96 47.97 22.87
N ARG A 338 -30.21 48.85 23.86
CA ARG A 338 -29.35 49.05 25.03
C ARG A 338 -29.38 47.79 25.90
N PHE A 339 -28.50 46.83 25.64
CA PHE A 339 -28.19 45.78 26.59
C PHE A 339 -27.29 46.37 27.68
N ILE A 340 -27.84 46.59 28.87
CA ILE A 340 -27.03 46.87 30.07
C ILE A 340 -26.35 45.55 30.44
N TYR A 341 -25.03 45.48 30.24
CA TYR A 341 -24.22 44.33 30.63
C TYR A 341 -24.27 44.14 32.15
N SER A 342 -24.95 43.08 32.63
CA SER A 342 -24.76 42.57 33.99
C SER A 342 -23.62 41.53 34.00
N PRO A 343 -22.74 41.47 35.02
CA PRO A 343 -21.49 40.67 35.02
C PRO A 343 -21.66 39.14 35.04
N GLN A 344 -22.89 38.63 34.97
CA GLN A 344 -23.22 37.21 35.11
C GLN A 344 -24.05 36.79 33.90
N MET A 345 -23.39 36.65 32.75
CA MET A 345 -23.92 35.80 31.69
C MET A 345 -23.69 34.34 32.08
N PRO A 346 -24.64 33.42 31.78
CA PRO A 346 -24.37 31.99 31.84
C PRO A 346 -23.11 31.72 31.03
N GLN A 347 -22.14 30.99 31.60
CA GLN A 347 -20.94 30.63 30.86
C GLN A 347 -21.37 29.97 29.54
N PRO A 348 -20.81 30.39 28.39
CA PRO A 348 -21.05 29.68 27.14
C PRO A 348 -20.70 28.21 27.39
N LEU A 349 -21.56 27.30 26.91
CA LEU A 349 -21.29 25.87 26.98
C LEU A 349 -19.84 25.64 26.55
N THR A 350 -19.11 24.88 27.36
CA THR A 350 -17.77 24.42 26.98
C THR A 350 -17.87 23.86 25.56
N PRO A 351 -17.07 24.36 24.59
CA PRO A 351 -17.07 23.81 23.25
C PRO A 351 -16.90 22.28 23.34
N PRO A 352 -17.47 21.50 22.39
CA PRO A 352 -17.25 20.06 22.36
C PRO A 352 -15.77 19.80 22.57
N SER A 353 -15.44 18.88 23.48
CA SER A 353 -14.05 18.69 23.90
C SER A 353 -13.21 18.37 22.67
N PHE A 354 -12.53 19.38 22.16
CA PHE A 354 -11.66 19.22 21.02
C PHE A 354 -10.50 18.40 21.53
N ILE A 355 -10.45 17.15 21.09
CA ILE A 355 -9.42 16.18 21.46
C ILE A 355 -8.07 16.87 21.20
N PRO A 356 -7.27 17.17 22.23
CA PRO A 356 -6.02 17.88 22.03
C PRO A 356 -5.06 17.03 21.21
N ARG A 357 -4.24 17.70 20.37
CA ARG A 357 -3.22 17.14 19.46
C ARG A 357 -2.44 15.88 19.91
N PRO A 358 -2.07 15.68 21.19
CA PRO A 358 -1.36 14.46 21.60
C PRO A 358 -2.15 13.17 21.34
N GLN A 359 -3.49 13.23 21.35
CA GLN A 359 -4.35 12.07 21.07
C GLN A 359 -4.56 11.86 19.55
N LEU A 360 -4.44 12.90 18.72
CA LEU A 360 -4.47 12.82 17.25
C LEU A 360 -3.19 12.24 16.64
N SER A 361 -2.04 12.44 17.30
CA SER A 361 -0.81 11.75 16.92
C SER A 361 -0.95 10.23 17.10
N ASN A 362 -1.77 9.77 18.05
CA ASN A 362 -2.07 8.34 18.21
C ASN A 362 -3.00 7.80 17.10
N PHE A 363 -3.87 8.65 16.54
CA PHE A 363 -4.81 8.30 15.46
C PHE A 363 -4.10 7.96 14.13
N PHE A 364 -3.14 8.79 13.71
CA PHE A 364 -2.29 8.43 12.57
C PHE A 364 -1.21 7.41 12.94
N LYS A 365 -0.77 7.33 14.22
CA LYS A 365 0.16 6.26 14.64
C LYS A 365 -0.45 4.87 14.54
N SER A 366 -1.72 4.66 14.90
CA SER A 366 -2.35 3.34 14.74
C SER A 366 -2.42 2.95 13.26
N PHE A 367 -2.89 3.86 12.40
CA PHE A 367 -2.90 3.66 10.94
C PHE A 367 -1.49 3.38 10.39
N THR A 368 -0.50 4.17 10.79
CA THR A 368 0.90 3.99 10.36
C THR A 368 1.62 2.84 11.05
N GLN A 369 1.03 2.16 12.05
CA GLN A 369 1.61 0.99 12.71
C GLN A 369 0.99 -0.32 12.22
N GLU A 370 -0.34 -0.40 12.13
CA GLU A 370 -1.05 -1.61 11.67
C GLU A 370 -0.71 -1.92 10.21
N PHE A 371 -0.59 -0.88 9.39
CA PHE A 371 -0.36 -1.04 7.97
C PHE A 371 1.03 -1.60 7.63
N PRO A 372 2.16 -1.06 8.16
CA PRO A 372 3.46 -1.70 8.01
C PRO A 372 3.53 -3.10 8.63
N LEU A 373 2.75 -3.40 9.68
CA LEU A 373 2.69 -4.77 10.23
C LEU A 373 2.04 -5.74 9.25
N ALA A 374 0.93 -5.35 8.61
CA ALA A 374 0.29 -6.14 7.55
C ALA A 374 1.23 -6.34 6.34
N ALA A 375 1.93 -5.28 5.91
CA ALA A 375 2.95 -5.37 4.86
C ALA A 375 4.12 -6.28 5.27
N ARG A 376 4.54 -6.24 6.54
CA ARG A 376 5.63 -7.07 7.08
C ARG A 376 5.25 -8.55 7.12
N GLN A 377 3.99 -8.89 7.38
CA GLN A 377 3.52 -10.28 7.26
C GLN A 377 3.68 -10.83 5.83
N ARG A 378 3.70 -9.93 4.83
CA ARG A 378 3.93 -10.19 3.41
C ARG A 378 5.41 -10.05 2.99
N GLY A 379 6.34 -9.91 3.95
CA GLY A 379 7.78 -9.79 3.70
C GLY A 379 8.21 -8.43 3.15
N LEU A 380 7.40 -7.39 3.37
CA LEU A 380 7.63 -6.06 2.83
C LEU A 380 7.81 -5.02 3.96
N ARG A 381 8.57 -3.97 3.64
CA ARG A 381 8.72 -2.76 4.44
C ARG A 381 8.05 -1.62 3.70
N LEU A 382 7.19 -0.90 4.41
CA LEU A 382 6.52 0.26 3.89
C LEU A 382 6.84 1.46 4.76
N GLU A 383 7.23 2.56 4.11
CA GLU A 383 7.50 3.83 4.76
C GLU A 383 6.70 4.94 4.08
N TRP A 384 6.01 5.72 4.90
CA TRP A 384 5.28 6.88 4.42
C TRP A 384 6.24 8.04 4.20
N ILE A 385 6.27 8.57 2.97
CA ILE A 385 6.97 9.81 2.65
C ILE A 385 6.01 10.99 2.88
N ASN A 386 4.80 10.88 2.34
CA ASN A 386 3.72 11.85 2.52
C ASN A 386 2.37 11.13 2.54
N VAL A 387 1.52 11.46 3.52
CA VAL A 387 0.17 10.86 3.65
C VAL A 387 -0.86 11.59 2.75
N GLY A 388 -0.42 12.64 2.05
CA GLY A 388 -1.26 13.39 1.13
C GLY A 388 -2.10 14.48 1.82
N THR A 389 -2.83 15.24 1.01
CA THR A 389 -3.77 16.26 1.47
C THR A 389 -5.21 15.80 1.27
N TRP A 390 -6.04 16.04 2.27
CA TRP A 390 -7.44 15.62 2.25
C TRP A 390 -8.29 16.76 1.70
N ASN A 391 -9.13 16.46 0.71
CA ASN A 391 -10.04 17.43 0.11
C ASN A 391 -11.48 16.88 0.10
N THR A 392 -12.44 17.78 0.30
CA THR A 392 -13.86 17.46 0.09
C THR A 392 -14.22 17.80 -1.34
N THR A 393 -14.91 16.88 -2.01
CA THR A 393 -15.43 17.15 -3.36
C THR A 393 -16.43 18.30 -3.40
N HIS A 394 -17.00 18.69 -2.25
CA HIS A 394 -17.97 19.79 -2.13
C HIS A 394 -17.57 20.71 -0.96
N PRO A 395 -17.04 21.92 -1.22
CA PRO A 395 -16.76 22.91 -0.17
C PRO A 395 -18.04 23.37 0.56
N ILE A 396 -19.20 23.19 -0.08
CA ILE A 396 -20.54 23.61 0.39
C ILE A 396 -20.91 23.01 1.77
N LEU A 397 -20.40 21.82 2.11
CA LEU A 397 -20.72 21.17 3.39
C LEU A 397 -20.12 21.91 4.59
N LEU A 398 -18.93 22.52 4.45
CA LEU A 398 -18.30 23.23 5.56
C LEU A 398 -19.06 24.51 5.89
N ASP A 399 -19.47 25.26 4.87
CA ASP A 399 -20.25 26.49 5.04
C ASP A 399 -21.62 26.20 5.64
N GLN A 400 -22.30 25.13 5.21
CA GLN A 400 -23.57 24.70 5.78
C GLN A 400 -23.46 24.29 7.26
N HIS A 401 -22.38 23.60 7.65
CA HIS A 401 -22.16 23.26 9.06
C HIS A 401 -21.84 24.49 9.90
N ILE A 402 -21.07 25.45 9.36
CA ILE A 402 -20.79 26.73 10.03
C ILE A 402 -22.08 27.53 10.21
N GLU A 403 -22.93 27.61 9.18
CA GLU A 403 -24.23 28.27 9.26
C GLU A 403 -25.18 27.56 10.22
N ALA A 404 -25.27 26.23 10.18
CA ALA A 404 -26.09 25.45 11.10
C ALA A 404 -25.65 25.63 12.56
N TRP A 405 -24.34 25.65 12.82
CA TRP A 405 -23.80 25.90 14.15
C TRP A 405 -24.04 27.33 14.61
N ARG A 406 -23.86 28.32 13.71
CA ARG A 406 -24.18 29.72 13.96
C ARG A 406 -25.66 29.89 14.30
N LEU A 407 -26.57 29.31 13.50
CA LEU A 407 -28.01 29.35 13.74
C LEU A 407 -28.37 28.66 15.06
N THR A 408 -27.72 27.55 15.40
CA THR A 408 -27.95 26.84 16.66
C THR A 408 -27.48 27.66 17.86
N SER A 409 -26.32 28.32 17.77
CA SER A 409 -25.80 29.23 18.80
C SER A 409 -26.66 30.49 18.95
N GLU A 410 -27.09 31.09 17.83
CA GLU A 410 -28.03 32.21 17.81
C GLU A 410 -29.39 31.82 18.39
N ASN A 411 -29.90 30.64 18.08
CA ASN A 411 -31.14 30.12 18.65
C ASN A 411 -31.00 29.83 20.15
N MET A 412 -29.89 29.23 20.60
CA MET A 412 -29.63 28.98 22.01
C MET A 412 -29.52 30.27 22.84
N THR A 413 -28.83 31.27 22.30
CA THR A 413 -28.72 32.60 22.94
C THR A 413 -30.07 33.31 22.97
N ARG A 414 -30.88 33.19 21.91
CA ARG A 414 -32.27 33.72 21.88
C ARG A 414 -33.24 32.95 22.77
N SER A 415 -33.04 31.64 22.97
CA SER A 415 -33.89 30.79 23.81
C SER A 415 -33.57 30.87 25.31
N SER A 416 -32.56 31.66 25.70
CA SER A 416 -32.31 31.99 27.10
C SER A 416 -33.60 32.57 27.72
N PRO A 417 -34.12 32.01 28.83
CA PRO A 417 -35.36 32.50 29.46
C PRO A 417 -35.35 34.01 29.71
N ARG A 418 -34.18 34.56 30.07
CA ARG A 418 -33.98 35.98 30.33
C ARG A 418 -34.01 36.84 29.05
N VAL A 419 -33.45 36.33 27.96
CA VAL A 419 -33.50 37.02 26.65
C VAL A 419 -34.93 37.05 26.12
N LEU A 420 -35.67 35.95 26.29
CA LEU A 420 -37.09 35.90 25.95
C LEU A 420 -37.92 36.85 26.80
N GLU A 421 -37.62 36.98 28.10
CA GLU A 421 -38.30 37.91 28.99
C GLU A 421 -38.01 39.37 28.63
N GLU A 422 -36.78 39.69 28.25
CA GLU A 422 -36.39 41.02 27.77
C GLU A 422 -37.05 41.36 26.42
N ILE A 423 -37.07 40.42 25.46
CA ILE A 423 -37.78 40.57 24.19
C ILE A 423 -39.28 40.81 24.45
N ARG A 424 -39.88 40.07 25.38
CA ARG A 424 -41.29 40.28 25.79
C ARG A 424 -41.50 41.66 26.40
N ASN A 425 -40.60 42.12 27.26
CA ASN A 425 -40.69 43.45 27.87
C ASN A 425 -40.53 44.57 26.84
N GLN A 426 -39.63 44.42 25.88
CA GLN A 426 -39.45 45.38 24.79
C GLN A 426 -40.67 45.42 23.87
N ALA A 427 -41.21 44.26 23.50
CA ALA A 427 -42.45 44.19 22.72
C ALA A 427 -43.63 44.84 23.47
N ARG A 428 -43.74 44.63 24.79
CA ARG A 428 -44.73 45.32 25.65
C ARG A 428 -44.54 46.84 25.64
N LEU A 429 -43.30 47.32 25.84
CA LEU A 429 -42.99 48.75 25.84
C LEU A 429 -43.28 49.40 24.50
N GLN A 430 -42.91 48.76 23.38
CA GLN A 430 -43.25 49.23 22.03
C GLN A 430 -44.76 49.29 21.83
N THR A 431 -45.50 48.31 22.35
CA THR A 431 -46.97 48.31 22.28
C THR A 431 -47.56 49.46 23.09
N TYR A 432 -47.08 49.71 24.31
CA TYR A 432 -47.52 50.85 25.12
C TYR A 432 -47.21 52.18 24.44
N GLN A 433 -46.01 52.32 23.89
CA GLN A 433 -45.62 53.52 23.15
C GLN A 433 -46.52 53.74 21.94
N ARG A 434 -46.83 52.68 21.18
CA ARG A 434 -47.76 52.72 20.06
C ARG A 434 -49.14 53.22 20.49
N ILE A 435 -49.72 52.64 21.55
CA ILE A 435 -51.04 53.03 22.05
C ILE A 435 -51.05 54.49 22.50
N ILE A 436 -50.05 54.91 23.27
CA ILE A 436 -49.98 56.29 23.77
C ILE A 436 -49.82 57.29 22.62
N GLN A 437 -48.89 57.03 21.70
CA GLN A 437 -48.55 57.99 20.64
C GLN A 437 -49.57 58.00 19.50
N GLN A 438 -49.98 56.83 19.03
CA GLN A 438 -50.84 56.72 17.84
C GLN A 438 -52.32 56.74 18.19
N ASP A 439 -52.72 56.13 19.32
CA ASP A 439 -54.14 55.99 19.62
C ASP A 439 -54.63 57.13 20.53
N ILE A 440 -53.84 57.54 21.55
CA ILE A 440 -54.27 58.59 22.49
C ILE A 440 -53.97 59.99 21.95
N PHE A 441 -52.68 60.33 21.73
CA PHE A 441 -52.31 61.71 21.38
C PHE A 441 -52.87 62.15 20.03
N LEU A 442 -52.92 61.26 19.05
CA LEU A 442 -53.51 61.56 17.74
C LEU A 442 -55.01 61.82 17.87
N SER A 443 -55.73 61.02 18.67
CA SER A 443 -57.16 61.23 18.92
C SER A 443 -57.43 62.55 19.65
N ILE A 444 -56.60 62.90 20.66
CA ILE A 444 -56.68 64.22 21.33
C ILE A 444 -56.51 65.34 20.30
N ALA A 445 -55.48 65.27 19.45
CA ALA A 445 -55.20 66.29 18.46
C ALA A 445 -56.36 66.44 17.45
N GLN A 446 -56.93 65.32 16.99
CA GLN A 446 -58.07 65.31 16.07
C GLN A 446 -59.34 65.91 16.70
N LEU A 447 -59.69 65.50 17.92
CA LEU A 447 -60.86 66.02 18.64
C LEU A 447 -60.69 67.52 18.96
N THR A 448 -59.47 67.96 19.27
CA THR A 448 -59.17 69.39 19.49
C THR A 448 -59.36 70.20 18.21
N GLN A 449 -58.90 69.69 17.06
CA GLN A 449 -59.12 70.33 15.76
C GLN A 449 -60.60 70.41 15.36
N GLN A 450 -61.41 69.46 15.83
CA GLN A 450 -62.87 69.44 15.62
C GLN A 450 -63.64 70.39 16.56
N GLY A 451 -62.95 71.11 17.46
CA GLY A 451 -63.55 72.12 18.33
C GLY A 451 -64.19 71.58 19.61
N TYR A 452 -63.93 70.32 19.97
CA TYR A 452 -64.40 69.75 21.23
C TYR A 452 -63.75 70.48 22.43
N GLN A 453 -64.55 70.72 23.46
CA GLN A 453 -64.05 71.29 24.71
C GLN A 453 -63.23 70.25 25.49
N PRO A 454 -62.26 70.66 26.33
CA PRO A 454 -61.37 69.73 27.04
C PRO A 454 -62.09 68.60 27.78
N ASP A 455 -63.22 68.90 28.41
CA ASP A 455 -64.01 67.92 29.14
C ASP A 455 -64.64 66.87 28.20
N GLN A 456 -65.08 67.27 27.01
CA GLN A 456 -65.64 66.37 26.00
C GLN A 456 -64.57 65.47 25.38
N ILE A 457 -63.36 65.99 25.19
CA ILE A 457 -62.20 65.21 24.72
C ILE A 457 -61.86 64.11 25.74
N TYR A 458 -61.86 64.46 27.03
CA TYR A 458 -61.63 63.48 28.10
C TYR A 458 -62.68 62.37 28.07
N TYR A 459 -63.96 62.73 27.95
CA TYR A 459 -65.05 61.76 27.85
C TYR A 459 -64.88 60.78 26.68
N GLU A 460 -64.62 61.28 25.47
CA GLU A 460 -64.47 60.42 24.28
C GLU A 460 -63.25 59.48 24.37
N ILE A 461 -62.17 59.90 25.02
CA ILE A 461 -61.00 59.03 25.23
C ILE A 461 -61.31 57.93 26.24
N VAL A 462 -61.95 58.26 27.36
CA VAL A 462 -62.34 57.26 28.37
C VAL A 462 -63.35 56.28 27.77
N ARG A 463 -64.29 56.77 26.95
CA ARG A 463 -65.27 55.96 26.21
C ARG A 463 -64.59 55.02 25.22
N TYR A 464 -63.62 55.50 24.47
CA TYR A 464 -62.83 54.67 23.57
C TYR A 464 -62.14 53.52 24.32
N PHE A 465 -61.52 53.80 25.46
CA PHE A 465 -60.88 52.75 26.28
C PHE A 465 -61.88 51.75 26.86
N GLU A 466 -63.05 52.20 27.31
CA GLU A 466 -64.11 51.31 27.79
C GLU A 466 -64.53 50.33 26.68
N ILE A 467 -64.75 50.83 25.46
CA ILE A 467 -65.14 50.01 24.30
C ILE A 467 -64.05 48.99 23.98
N GLN A 468 -62.77 49.38 23.95
CA GLN A 468 -61.67 48.46 23.66
C GLN A 468 -61.53 47.38 24.73
N VAL A 469 -61.63 47.75 26.01
CA VAL A 469 -61.58 46.77 27.12
C VAL A 469 -62.78 45.82 27.05
N SER A 470 -63.98 46.33 26.79
CA SER A 470 -65.19 45.53 26.61
C SER A 470 -65.09 44.56 25.43
N LYS A 471 -64.50 45.01 24.31
CA LYS A 471 -64.23 44.16 23.14
C LYS A 471 -63.24 43.04 23.48
N ILE A 472 -62.14 43.35 24.16
CA ILE A 472 -61.14 42.34 24.58
C ILE A 472 -61.78 41.32 25.53
N ILE A 473 -62.60 41.76 26.49
CA ILE A 473 -63.34 40.86 27.38
C ILE A 473 -64.21 39.91 26.55
N ALA A 474 -65.01 40.44 25.62
CA ALA A 474 -65.90 39.64 24.78
C ALA A 474 -65.14 38.61 23.94
N GLU A 475 -64.00 39.00 23.34
CA GLU A 475 -63.13 38.10 22.58
C GLU A 475 -62.52 37.00 23.47
N MET A 476 -62.07 37.34 24.69
CA MET A 476 -61.55 36.34 25.64
C MET A 476 -62.62 35.37 26.11
N THR A 477 -63.85 35.86 26.35
CA THR A 477 -65.00 35.02 26.68
C THR A 477 -65.35 34.07 25.54
N ALA A 478 -65.37 34.58 24.29
CA ALA A 478 -65.64 33.76 23.11
C ALA A 478 -64.57 32.67 22.89
N GLN A 479 -63.31 32.92 23.28
CA GLN A 479 -62.21 31.95 23.21
C GLN A 479 -62.14 31.00 24.41
N GLY A 480 -63.05 31.10 25.39
CA GLY A 480 -63.05 30.28 26.60
C GLY A 480 -61.86 30.53 27.54
N LYS A 481 -61.17 31.67 27.41
CA LYS A 481 -60.02 32.03 28.25
C LYS A 481 -60.49 32.70 29.55
N ALA A 482 -59.85 32.37 30.67
CA ALA A 482 -60.11 33.02 31.95
C ALA A 482 -59.82 34.54 31.84
N ILE A 483 -60.81 35.36 32.21
CA ILE A 483 -60.70 36.82 32.14
C ILE A 483 -59.88 37.31 33.33
N PRO A 484 -58.78 38.06 33.13
CA PRO A 484 -57.99 38.60 34.23
C PRO A 484 -58.82 39.54 35.10
N SER A 485 -58.78 39.37 36.43
CA SER A 485 -59.51 40.22 37.38
C SER A 485 -59.21 41.70 37.21
N ARG A 486 -57.94 42.06 36.94
CA ARG A 486 -57.52 43.45 36.67
C ARG A 486 -58.25 44.09 35.50
N LEU A 487 -58.62 43.29 34.49
CA LEU A 487 -59.26 43.78 33.27
C LEU A 487 -60.75 44.04 33.51
N LEU A 488 -61.39 43.21 34.34
CA LEU A 488 -62.75 43.47 34.86
C LEU A 488 -62.78 44.73 35.74
N THR A 489 -61.81 44.87 36.66
CA THR A 489 -61.69 46.07 37.49
C THR A 489 -61.46 47.32 36.63
N ALA A 490 -60.58 47.24 35.62
CA ALA A 490 -60.32 48.36 34.72
C ALA A 490 -61.59 48.79 33.96
N ARG A 491 -62.36 47.83 33.41
CA ARG A 491 -63.64 48.13 32.76
C ARG A 491 -64.61 48.81 33.72
N GLN A 492 -64.75 48.28 34.93
CA GLN A 492 -65.67 48.82 35.93
C GLN A 492 -65.27 50.26 36.31
N CYS A 493 -63.98 50.52 36.54
CA CYS A 493 -63.49 51.87 36.80
C CYS A 493 -63.75 52.84 35.63
N LEU A 494 -63.52 52.41 34.38
CA LEU A 494 -63.79 53.22 33.19
C LEU A 494 -65.29 53.51 33.04
N HIS A 495 -66.14 52.50 33.24
CA HIS A 495 -67.59 52.64 33.16
C HIS A 495 -68.14 53.60 34.22
N THR A 496 -67.73 53.43 35.48
CA THR A 496 -68.11 54.35 36.57
C THR A 496 -67.60 55.77 36.34
N ALA A 497 -66.40 55.94 35.77
CA ALA A 497 -65.89 57.26 35.41
C ALA A 497 -66.76 57.95 34.34
N LEU A 498 -67.25 57.19 33.35
CA LEU A 498 -68.17 57.70 32.33
C LEU A 498 -69.55 58.08 32.90
N GLU A 499 -70.11 57.24 33.78
CA GLU A 499 -71.40 57.52 34.44
C GLU A 499 -71.33 58.75 35.35
N ASN A 500 -70.24 58.89 36.10
CA ASN A 500 -69.99 60.05 36.96
C ASN A 500 -69.82 61.34 36.13
N TYR A 501 -69.16 61.25 34.97
CA TYR A 501 -69.03 62.39 34.07
C TYR A 501 -70.39 62.83 33.48
N LEU A 502 -71.23 61.86 33.07
CA LEU A 502 -72.57 62.14 32.53
C LEU A 502 -73.52 62.72 33.58
N SER A 503 -73.45 62.24 34.83
CA SER A 503 -74.28 62.75 35.94
C SER A 503 -73.82 64.12 36.45
N GLY A 504 -72.52 64.41 36.44
CA GLY A 504 -71.96 65.67 36.94
C GLY A 504 -71.98 66.84 35.94
N SER A 505 -71.99 66.57 34.63
CA SER A 505 -71.89 67.63 33.61
C SER A 505 -73.22 68.33 33.29
N GLY A 506 -74.37 67.82 33.75
CA GLY A 506 -75.70 68.37 33.43
C GLY A 506 -76.02 68.39 31.92
N ALA A 507 -75.14 67.83 31.09
CA ALA A 507 -75.18 67.87 29.65
C ALA A 507 -75.97 66.67 29.14
N THR A 508 -77.19 66.93 28.69
CA THR A 508 -77.92 66.01 27.82
C THR A 508 -77.26 66.04 26.44
N PHE A 509 -76.21 65.23 26.27
CA PHE A 509 -75.68 64.93 24.94
C PHE A 509 -76.71 64.01 24.24
N LEU A 510 -77.38 64.54 23.22
CA LEU A 510 -78.21 63.79 22.28
C LEU A 510 -77.34 63.06 21.25
#